data_AF-A0A941MK21-F1
#
_entry.id   AF-A0A941MK21-F1
#
_cell.length_a   1.000
_cell.length_b   1.000
_cell.length_c   1.000
_cell.angle_alpha   90.00
_cell.angle_beta   90.00
_cell.angle_gamma   90.00
#
_symmetry.space_group_name_H-M   'P 1'
#
loop_
_entity.id
_entity.type
_entity.pdbx_description
1 polymer ?
#
loop_
_entity_poly.entity_id
_entity_poly.type
_entity_poly.pdbx_seq_one_letter_code
_entity_poly.pdbx_strand_id
1 'polypeptide(L)' 'MPNEDKTATRRAQSRERSRRYRRRLKLGLRRVAVDLPAAELDDALVDGGFLALERADDNDAVRAAAEMFARDALASRVTR' A
#
# COMPACT_ATOMS: atom_id res chain seq x y z
N MET A 1 35.13 -16.90 -3.82
CA MET A 1 34.33 -16.67 -2.59
C MET A 1 33.44 -15.43 -2.78
N PRO A 2 32.14 -15.54 -3.15
CA PRO A 2 31.28 -14.37 -3.36
C PRO A 2 30.08 -14.28 -2.38
N ASN A 3 30.23 -14.74 -1.13
CA ASN A 3 29.11 -14.84 -0.16
C ASN A 3 29.01 -13.68 0.85
N GLU A 4 30.05 -12.86 1.01
CA GLU A 4 30.07 -11.82 2.05
C GLU A 4 29.18 -10.61 1.71
N ASP A 5 29.19 -10.14 0.45
CA ASP A 5 28.37 -9.00 0.02
C ASP A 5 26.86 -9.24 0.13
N LYS A 6 26.41 -10.47 -0.16
CA LYS A 6 24.99 -10.83 -0.06
C LYS A 6 24.51 -10.82 1.39
N THR A 7 25.37 -11.20 2.34
CA THR A 7 25.03 -11.22 3.76
C THR A 7 25.06 -9.81 4.37
N ALA A 8 26.02 -8.97 3.98
CA ALA A 8 26.07 -7.57 4.37
C ALA A 8 24.83 -6.80 3.87
N THR A 9 24.44 -7.02 2.61
CA THR A 9 23.26 -6.40 1.99
C THR A 9 21.96 -6.84 2.68
N ARG A 10 21.81 -8.14 3.00
CA ARG A 10 20.63 -8.65 3.75
C ARG A 10 20.52 -8.05 5.15
N ARG A 11 21.65 -7.90 5.87
CA ARG A 11 21.67 -7.28 7.20
C ARG A 11 21.30 -5.79 7.13
N ALA A 12 21.77 -5.06 6.12
CA ALA A 12 21.41 -3.66 5.89
C ALA A 12 19.90 -3.51 5.61
N GLN A 13 19.33 -4.33 4.72
CA GLN A 13 17.90 -4.33 4.43
C GLN A 13 17.03 -4.65 5.65
N SER A 14 17.44 -5.61 6.48
CA SER A 14 16.72 -5.98 7.71
C SER A 14 16.72 -4.85 8.74
N ARG A 15 17.87 -4.19 8.94
CA ARG A 15 18.00 -3.01 9.81
C ARG A 15 17.11 -1.86 9.33
N GLU A 16 17.05 -1.64 8.02
CA GLU A 16 16.19 -0.61 7.43
C GLU A 16 14.70 -0.91 7.62
N ARG A 17 14.26 -2.17 7.38
CA ARG A 17 12.88 -2.61 7.67
C ARG A 17 12.51 -2.36 9.13
N SER A 18 13.42 -2.68 10.05
CA SER A 18 13.22 -2.52 11.49
C SER A 18 13.17 -1.04 11.91
N ARG A 19 13.98 -0.18 11.28
CA ARG A 19 13.92 1.28 11.47
C ARG A 19 12.57 1.84 10.98
N ARG A 20 12.13 1.47 9.78
CA ARG A 20 10.81 1.89 9.24
C ARG A 20 9.66 1.38 10.10
N TYR A 21 9.74 0.16 10.62
CA TYR A 21 8.74 -0.37 11.55
C TYR A 21 8.67 0.43 12.85
N ARG A 22 9.80 0.67 13.51
CA ARG A 22 9.85 1.48 14.75
C ARG A 22 9.38 2.92 14.52
N ARG A 23 9.73 3.53 13.38
CA ARG A 23 9.26 4.89 13.04
C ARG A 23 7.74 4.94 12.88
N ARG A 24 7.13 3.94 12.23
CA ARG A 24 5.66 3.83 12.09
C ARG A 24 4.97 3.70 13.45
N LEU A 25 5.49 2.84 14.34
CA LEU A 25 4.94 2.69 15.69
C LEU A 25 4.98 4.00 16.48
N LYS A 26 6.08 4.75 16.41
CA LYS A 26 6.20 6.07 17.06
C LYS A 26 5.19 7.09 16.54
N LEU A 27 4.81 6.99 15.27
CA LEU A 27 3.81 7.84 14.64
C LEU A 27 2.37 7.35 14.88
N GLY A 28 2.17 6.28 15.66
CA GLY A 28 0.85 5.68 15.89
C GLY A 28 0.26 4.97 14.66
N LEU A 29 1.05 4.78 13.59
CA LEU A 29 0.59 4.19 12.34
C LEU A 29 0.47 2.67 12.47
N ARG A 30 -0.74 2.14 12.30
CA ARG A 30 -1.00 0.69 12.22
C ARG A 30 -1.07 0.24 10.77
N ARG A 31 -0.52 -0.95 10.48
CA ARG A 31 -0.63 -1.56 9.15
C ARG A 31 -1.94 -2.35 9.11
N VAL A 32 -2.82 -1.98 8.20
CA VAL A 32 -3.97 -2.80 7.81
C VAL A 32 -3.61 -3.43 6.46
N ALA A 33 -3.77 -4.74 6.36
CA ALA A 33 -3.76 -5.44 5.08
C ALA A 33 -5.21 -5.76 4.76
N VAL A 34 -5.63 -5.42 3.54
CA VAL A 34 -6.96 -5.75 3.02
C VAL A 34 -6.71 -6.60 1.79
N ASP A 35 -7.21 -7.82 1.82
CA ASP A 35 -7.20 -8.69 0.66
C ASP A 35 -8.51 -8.44 -0.10
N LEU A 36 -8.39 -7.98 -1.33
CA LEU A 36 -9.50 -7.74 -2.25
C LEU A 36 -9.27 -8.58 -3.51
N PRO A 37 -10.28 -9.28 -4.02
CA PRO A 37 -10.19 -9.90 -5.34
C PRO A 37 -9.88 -8.83 -6.39
N ALA A 38 -8.87 -9.05 -7.23
CA ALA A 38 -8.42 -8.04 -8.19
C ALA A 38 -9.55 -7.59 -9.13
N ALA A 39 -10.38 -8.53 -9.60
CA ALA A 39 -11.53 -8.24 -10.45
C ALA A 39 -12.57 -7.35 -9.76
N GLU A 40 -12.75 -7.45 -8.44
CA GLU A 40 -13.71 -6.62 -7.71
C GLU A 40 -13.13 -5.24 -7.35
N LEU A 41 -11.80 -5.12 -7.27
CA LEU A 41 -11.15 -3.87 -6.93
C LEU A 41 -11.28 -2.86 -8.07
N ASP A 42 -10.99 -3.28 -9.30
CA ASP A 42 -10.98 -2.37 -10.46
C ASP A 42 -12.40 -1.83 -10.72
N ASP A 43 -13.39 -2.71 -10.72
CA ASP A 43 -14.81 -2.34 -10.87
C ASP A 43 -15.25 -1.37 -9.75
N ALA A 44 -14.93 -1.67 -8.49
CA ALA A 44 -15.28 -0.80 -7.38
C ALA A 44 -14.62 0.59 -7.45
N LEU A 45 -13.38 0.67 -7.97
CA LEU A 45 -12.68 1.93 -8.14
C LEU A 45 -13.27 2.76 -9.30
N VAL A 46 -13.69 2.10 -10.39
CA VAL A 46 -14.36 2.76 -11.52
C VAL A 46 -15.74 3.25 -11.11
N ASP A 47 -16.57 2.39 -10.51
CA ASP A 47 -17.91 2.73 -10.05
C ASP A 47 -17.91 3.83 -8.99
N GLY A 48 -16.89 3.82 -8.11
CA GLY A 48 -16.67 4.87 -7.11
C GLY A 48 -16.12 6.18 -7.68
N GLY A 49 -15.79 6.25 -8.97
CA GLY A 49 -15.22 7.43 -9.61
C GLY A 49 -13.77 7.73 -9.23
N PHE A 50 -13.05 6.75 -8.64
CA PHE A 50 -11.64 6.87 -8.26
C PHE A 50 -10.69 6.50 -9.40
N LEU A 51 -11.16 5.71 -10.37
CA LEU A 51 -10.38 5.22 -11.51
C LEU A 51 -11.16 5.43 -12.81
N ALA A 52 -10.50 5.96 -13.85
CA ALA A 52 -11.07 6.02 -15.18
C ALA A 52 -10.99 4.64 -15.85
N LEU A 53 -12.04 4.20 -16.55
CA LEU A 53 -12.11 2.87 -17.15
C LEU A 53 -10.94 2.59 -18.10
N GLU A 54 -10.53 3.58 -18.89
CA GLU A 54 -9.38 3.48 -19.82
C GLU A 54 -8.01 3.32 -19.12
N ARG A 55 -7.96 3.41 -17.78
CA ARG A 55 -6.76 3.24 -16.96
C ARG A 55 -6.81 1.97 -16.09
N ALA A 56 -7.83 1.13 -16.22
CA ALA A 56 -7.97 -0.08 -15.41
C ALA A 56 -6.79 -1.07 -15.57
N ASP A 57 -6.18 -1.13 -16.76
CA ASP A 57 -5.02 -1.99 -17.01
C ASP A 57 -3.68 -1.41 -16.50
N ASP A 58 -3.66 -0.17 -16.01
CA ASP A 58 -2.46 0.49 -15.47
C ASP A 58 -2.36 0.25 -13.96
N ASN A 59 -1.49 -0.70 -13.57
CA ASN A 59 -1.26 -1.06 -12.17
C ASN A 59 -0.89 0.13 -11.26
N ASP A 60 -0.16 1.13 -11.78
CA ASP A 60 0.20 2.30 -10.97
C ASP A 60 -1.02 3.22 -10.78
N ALA A 61 -1.89 3.32 -11.79
CA ALA A 61 -3.17 4.04 -11.69
C ALA A 61 -4.14 3.35 -10.71
N VAL A 62 -4.31 2.03 -10.81
CA VAL A 62 -5.11 1.22 -9.87
C VAL A 62 -4.63 1.40 -8.44
N ARG A 63 -3.30 1.32 -8.22
CA ARG A 63 -2.73 1.53 -6.88
C ARG A 63 -3.04 2.92 -6.33
N ALA A 64 -2.88 3.96 -7.16
CA ALA A 64 -3.16 5.34 -6.74
C ALA A 64 -4.64 5.54 -6.40
N ALA A 65 -5.54 5.01 -7.23
CA ALA A 65 -6.99 5.04 -6.99
C ALA A 65 -7.38 4.30 -5.69
N ALA A 66 -6.81 3.12 -5.46
CA ALA A 66 -7.02 2.35 -4.22
C ALA A 66 -6.57 3.12 -2.96
N GLU A 67 -5.45 3.83 -3.03
CA GLU A 67 -5.00 4.69 -1.93
C GLU A 67 -5.97 5.85 -1.66
N MET A 68 -6.54 6.46 -2.72
CA MET A 68 -7.53 7.53 -2.59
C MET A 68 -8.83 7.02 -1.98
N PHE A 69 -9.36 5.92 -2.51
CA PHE A 69 -10.54 5.23 -1.97
C PHE A 69 -10.37 4.91 -0.48
N ALA A 70 -9.24 4.33 -0.09
CA ALA A 70 -8.97 4.00 1.31
C ALA A 70 -8.92 5.24 2.22
N ARG A 71 -8.36 6.36 1.74
CA ARG A 71 -8.36 7.63 2.49
C ARG A 71 -9.76 8.17 2.69
N ASP A 72 -10.58 8.15 1.64
CA ASP A 72 -11.96 8.65 1.68
C ASP A 72 -12.85 7.79 2.60
N ALA A 73 -12.75 6.46 2.49
CA ALA A 73 -13.47 5.53 3.35
C ALA A 73 -13.11 5.66 4.84
N LEU A 74 -11.87 6.04 5.15
CA LEU A 74 -11.43 6.30 6.53
C LEU A 74 -11.86 7.68 7.03
N ALA A 75 -11.81 8.71 6.18
CA ALA A 75 -12.20 10.08 6.55
C ALA A 75 -13.72 10.20 6.80
N SER A 76 -14.53 9.57 5.94
CA SER A 76 -16.00 9.55 6.06
C SER A 76 -16.50 8.85 7.33
N ARG A 77 -15.70 7.94 7.92
CA ARG A 77 -16.05 7.25 9.17
C ARG A 77 -15.73 8.04 10.44
N VAL A 78 -14.90 9.08 10.36
CA VAL A 78 -14.51 9.89 11.53
C VAL A 78 -15.54 11.00 11.82
N THR A 79 -16.44 11.28 10.86
CA THR A 79 -17.42 12.36 10.93
C THR A 79 -18.84 11.90 11.30
N ARG A 80 -19.02 10.65 11.76
CA ARG A 80 -20.33 10.09 12.12
C ARG A 80 -20.42 9.66 13.58
#